data_AF-A0A7K5AEB6-F1
#
_entry.id   AF-A0A7K5AEB6-F1
#
_cell.length_a   1.000
_cell.length_b   1.000
_cell.length_c   1.000
_cell.angle_alpha   90.00
_cell.angle_beta   90.00
_cell.angle_gamma   90.00
#
_symmetry.space_group_name_H-M   'P 1'
#
loop_
_entity.id
_entity.type
_entity.pdbx_description
1 polymer ?
#
loop_
_entity_poly.entity_id
_entity_poly.type
_entity_poly.pdbx_seq_one_letter_code
_entity_poly.pdbx_strand_id
1 'polypeptide(L)' 'QGFIRLDMSEFQERHEVAKFIGSPPGYVGHEEGGQLTKKLRQCPNAVVLFDEVDKAHPDVLTIMLQLFDEV' A
#
# COMPACT_ATOMS: atom_id res chain seq x y z
N GLN A 1 -14.86 10.22 -9.75
CA GLN A 1 -14.00 10.46 -8.57
C GLN A 1 -13.98 9.16 -7.78
N GLY A 2 -12.82 8.52 -7.65
CA GLY A 2 -12.71 7.23 -6.95
C GLY A 2 -12.55 7.42 -5.45
N PHE A 3 -13.08 6.50 -4.65
CA PHE A 3 -12.77 6.41 -3.23
C PHE A 3 -12.21 5.03 -2.95
N ILE A 4 -11.01 4.97 -2.37
CA ILE A 4 -10.32 3.75 -2.01
C ILE A 4 -10.16 3.75 -0.50
N ARG A 5 -10.77 2.79 0.19
CA ARG A 5 -10.50 2.51 1.61
C ARG A 5 -9.57 1.31 1.73
N LEU A 6 -8.54 1.44 2.55
CA LEU A 6 -7.67 0.35 2.98
C LEU A 6 -7.78 0.23 4.49
N ASP A 7 -8.09 -0.98 4.95
CA ASP A 7 -8.03 -1.35 6.36
C ASP A 7 -6.58 -1.73 6.67
N MET A 8 -5.92 -0.94 7.51
CA MET A 8 -4.49 -1.11 7.77
C MET A 8 -4.20 -2.27 8.74
N SER A 9 -5.24 -2.82 9.38
CA SER A 9 -5.12 -4.03 10.20
C SER A 9 -4.76 -5.28 9.37
N GLU A 10 -5.01 -5.28 8.05
CA GLU A 10 -4.61 -6.36 7.12
C GLU A 10 -3.09 -6.42 6.85
N PHE A 11 -2.32 -5.46 7.36
CA PHE A 11 -0.87 -5.37 7.15
C PHE A 11 -0.10 -5.39 8.46
N GLN A 12 -0.62 -6.08 9.48
CA GLN A 12 0.00 -6.23 10.80
C GLN A 12 1.27 -7.08 10.76
N GLU A 13 1.30 -8.09 9.90
CA GLU A 13 2.40 -9.03 9.84
C GLU A 13 3.44 -8.62 8.78
N ARG A 14 4.72 -8.87 9.07
CA ARG A 14 5.83 -8.47 8.19
C ARG A 14 5.70 -9.01 6.75
N HIS A 15 5.16 -10.22 6.59
CA HIS A 15 4.99 -10.84 5.28
C HIS A 15 3.79 -10.26 4.50
N GLU A 16 2.90 -9.50 5.15
CA GLU A 16 1.77 -8.83 4.53
C GLU A 16 2.13 -7.45 3.98
N VAL A 17 3.24 -6.87 4.43
CA VAL A 17 3.77 -5.58 3.93
C VAL A 17 3.88 -5.58 2.40
N ALA A 18 4.36 -6.67 1.80
CA ALA A 18 4.47 -6.80 0.34
C ALA A 18 3.10 -6.78 -0.37
N LYS A 19 2.00 -7.12 0.32
CA LYS A 19 0.64 -7.02 -0.25
C LYS A 19 0.20 -5.56 -0.42
N PHE A 20 0.82 -4.60 0.27
CA PHE A 20 0.42 -3.18 0.23
C PHE A 20 0.74 -2.53 -1.13
N ILE A 21 2.01 -2.52 -1.53
CA ILE A 21 2.49 -1.94 -2.81
C ILE A 21 3.06 -2.96 -3.80
N GLY A 22 3.31 -4.19 -3.38
CA GLY A 22 3.96 -5.23 -4.17
C GLY A 22 5.34 -5.60 -3.63
N SER A 23 5.92 -6.66 -4.17
CA SER A 23 7.31 -7.04 -3.83
C SER A 23 8.30 -6.00 -4.36
N PRO A 24 9.47 -5.81 -3.71
CA PRO A 24 10.53 -4.94 -4.23
C PRO A 24 11.01 -5.35 -5.64
N PRO A 25 11.62 -4.43 -6.42
CA PRO A 25 12.22 -4.77 -7.70
C PRO A 25 13.20 -5.95 -7.57
N GLY A 26 13.09 -6.92 -8.49
CA GLY A 26 13.92 -8.14 -8.48
C GLY A 26 13.39 -9.29 -7.63
N TYR A 27 12.27 -9.12 -6.93
CA TYR A 27 11.57 -10.19 -6.21
C TYR A 27 10.34 -10.70 -6.97
N VAL A 28 9.97 -11.96 -6.74
CA VAL A 28 8.74 -12.55 -7.29
C VAL A 28 7.53 -11.74 -6.85
N GLY A 29 6.64 -11.40 -7.79
CA GLY A 29 5.42 -10.61 -7.51
C GLY A 29 5.58 -9.09 -7.64
N HIS A 30 6.75 -8.58 -8.08
CA HIS A 30 6.95 -7.14 -8.31
C HIS A 30 5.97 -6.58 -9.35
N GLU A 31 5.90 -7.22 -10.52
CA GLU A 31 5.04 -6.78 -11.64
C GLU A 31 3.54 -6.88 -11.32
N GLU A 32 3.16 -7.80 -10.42
CA GLU A 32 1.78 -7.95 -9.98
C GLU A 32 1.31 -6.69 -9.25
N GLY A 33 2.19 -6.04 -8.48
CA GLY A 33 1.87 -4.92 -7.61
C GLY A 33 1.01 -5.34 -6.40
N GLY A 34 0.89 -4.42 -5.44
CA GLY A 34 0.08 -4.58 -4.24
C GLY A 34 -1.36 -4.09 -4.39
N GLN A 35 -2.12 -4.20 -3.31
CA GLN A 35 -3.51 -3.76 -3.22
C GLN A 35 -3.66 -2.28 -3.59
N LEU A 36 -2.83 -1.40 -3.03
CA LEU A 36 -2.90 0.04 -3.29
C LEU A 36 -2.60 0.34 -4.75
N THR A 37 -1.49 -0.19 -5.28
CA THR A 37 -1.09 0.04 -6.68
C THR A 37 -2.09 -0.51 -7.68
N LYS A 38 -2.70 -1.68 -7.41
CA LYS A 38 -3.74 -2.25 -8.29
C LYS A 38 -5.01 -1.38 -8.30
N LYS A 39 -5.48 -0.94 -7.13
CA LYS A 39 -6.66 -0.06 -7.03
C LYS A 39 -6.42 1.30 -7.68
N LEU A 40 -5.24 1.89 -7.51
CA LEU A 40 -4.85 3.15 -8.17
C LEU A 40 -4.68 3.00 -9.69
N ARG A 41 -4.16 1.88 -10.21
CA ARG A 41 -4.13 1.62 -11.67
C ARG A 41 -5.53 1.62 -12.27
N GLN A 42 -6.53 1.08 -11.56
CA GLN A 42 -7.93 1.06 -12.01
C GLN A 42 -8.61 2.43 -11.83
N CYS A 43 -8.23 3.19 -10.80
CA CYS A 43 -8.80 4.49 -10.46
C CYS A 43 -7.69 5.49 -10.11
N PRO A 44 -7.02 6.09 -11.12
CA PRO A 44 -5.85 6.95 -10.88
C PRO A 44 -6.17 8.22 -10.08
N ASN A 45 -7.38 8.76 -10.26
CA ASN A 45 -7.87 9.94 -9.55
C ASN A 45 -8.81 9.50 -8.42
N ALA A 46 -8.22 9.08 -7.31
CA ALA A 46 -8.93 8.60 -6.14
C ALA A 46 -8.50 9.31 -4.85
N VAL A 47 -9.46 9.50 -3.94
CA VAL A 47 -9.16 9.80 -2.55
C VAL A 47 -8.91 8.47 -1.84
N VAL A 48 -7.75 8.33 -1.21
CA VAL A 48 -7.34 7.12 -0.48
C VAL A 48 -7.47 7.37 1.02
N LEU A 49 -8.28 6.56 1.70
CA LEU A 49 -8.40 6.53 3.15
C LEU A 49 -7.64 5.31 3.69
N PHE A 50 -6.67 5.57 4.57
CA PHE A 50 -5.99 4.55 5.38
C PHE A 50 -6.67 4.50 6.74
N ASP A 51 -7.47 3.47 6.98
CA ASP A 51 -8.23 3.26 8.23
C ASP A 51 -7.39 2.45 9.22
N GLU A 52 -7.52 2.69 10.52
CA GLU A 52 -6.74 1.99 11.58
C GLU A 52 -5.21 1.96 11.37
N VAL A 53 -4.61 3.07 10.91
CA VAL A 53 -3.18 3.14 10.56
C VAL A 53 -2.24 2.77 11.71
N ASP A 54 -2.67 2.92 12.97
CA ASP A 54 -1.93 2.52 14.16
C ASP A 54 -1.73 1.00 14.29
N LYS A 55 -2.52 0.20 13.56
CA LYS A 55 -2.44 -1.26 13.53
C LYS A 55 -1.44 -1.80 12.52
N ALA A 56 -1.05 -1.03 11.51
CA ALA A 56 -0.13 -1.53 10.49
C ALA A 56 1.26 -1.84 11.06
N HIS A 57 1.95 -2.79 10.42
CA HIS A 57 3.35 -3.03 10.70
C HIS A 57 4.19 -1.76 10.43
N PRO A 58 5.20 -1.44 11.26
CA PRO A 58 6.04 -0.25 11.08
C PRO A 58 6.70 -0.11 9.69
N ASP A 59 7.04 -1.23 9.05
CA ASP A 59 7.60 -1.23 7.69
C ASP A 59 6.62 -0.65 6.65
N VAL A 60 5.30 -0.78 6.85
CA VAL A 60 4.29 -0.15 5.98
C VAL A 60 4.37 1.37 6.10
N LEU A 61 4.51 1.89 7.31
CA LEU A 61 4.65 3.33 7.55
C LEU A 61 5.93 3.87 6.90
N THR A 62 7.02 3.11 6.97
CA THR A 62 8.28 3.47 6.28
C THR A 62 8.08 3.63 4.78
N ILE A 63 7.34 2.71 4.15
CA ILE A 63 6.99 2.79 2.73
C ILE A 63 6.08 3.99 2.46
N MET A 64 5.08 4.25 3.31
CA MET A 64 4.17 5.39 3.15
C MET A 64 4.92 6.72 3.25
N LEU A 65 5.94 6.82 4.11
CA LEU A 65 6.80 8.01 4.17
C LEU A 65 7.48 8.25 2.82
N GLN A 66 8.07 7.21 2.21
CA GLN A 66 8.66 7.33 0.86
C GLN A 66 7.63 7.77 -0.18
N LEU A 67 6.43 7.21 -0.15
CA LEU A 67 5.34 7.57 -1.08
C LEU A 67 4.94 9.05 -0.98
N PHE A 68 4.98 9.64 0.21
CA PHE A 68 4.57 11.03 0.42
C PHE A 68 5.71 12.05 0.33
N ASP A 69 6.96 11.60 0.44
CA ASP A 69 8.15 12.46 0.41
C ASP A 69 8.66 12.72 -1.02
N GLU A 70 8.37 11.82 -1.98
CA GLU A 70 8.61 12.09 -3.40
C GLU A 70 7.58 13.10 -3.95
N VAL A 71 7.94 14.38 -3.88
CA VAL A 71 7.24 15.52 -4.52
C VAL A 71 8.14 16.23 -5.51
#